data_AF-A0AA41UVF5-F1
#
_entry.id   AF-A0AA41UVF5-F1
#
_cell.length_a   1.000
_cell.length_b   1.000
_cell.length_c   1.000
_cell.angle_alpha   90.00
_cell.angle_beta   90.00
_cell.angle_gamma   90.00
#
_symmetry.space_group_name_H-M   'P 1'
#
loop_
_entity.id
_entity.type
_entity.pdbx_description
1 polymer ?
#
loop_
_entity_poly.entity_id
_entity_poly.type
_entity_poly.pdbx_seq_one_letter_code
_entity_poly.pdbx_strand_id
1 'polypeptide(L)' 'EAFRIVAKGVVLDFNHEAQILLKVENIGIAVLPDGKTAHIKFAPEIKIDKLIGVPIQTKSGNRGKIYE' A
#
# COMPACT_ATOMS: atom_id res chain seq x y z
N GLU A 1 -42.51 -13.79 4.82
CA GLU A 1 -41.48 -14.06 5.84
C GLU A 1 -40.11 -13.81 5.22
N ALA A 2 -39.23 -13.04 5.86
CA ALA A 2 -37.92 -12.71 5.27
C ALA A 2 -36.89 -13.80 5.58
N PHE A 3 -36.11 -14.19 4.57
CA PHE A 3 -35.05 -15.18 4.73
C PHE A 3 -33.94 -14.65 5.64
N ARG A 4 -33.62 -15.38 6.72
CA ARG A 4 -32.76 -14.90 7.82
C ARG A 4 -31.31 -15.37 7.73
N ILE A 5 -31.00 -16.31 6.83
CA ILE A 5 -29.62 -16.83 6.71
C ILE A 5 -28.82 -15.88 5.82
N VAL A 6 -27.80 -15.24 6.41
CA VAL A 6 -27.00 -14.18 5.77
C VAL A 6 -25.66 -14.70 5.23
N ALA A 7 -25.10 -15.74 5.84
CA ALA A 7 -23.82 -16.32 5.42
C ALA A 7 -23.75 -17.82 5.77
N LYS A 8 -22.92 -18.54 5.00
CA LYS A 8 -22.49 -19.93 5.26
C LYS A 8 -20.99 -20.01 5.01
N GLY A 9 -20.29 -20.88 5.73
CA GLY A 9 -18.86 -21.07 5.57
C GLY A 9 -18.38 -22.39 6.17
N VAL A 10 -17.12 -22.73 5.88
CA VAL A 10 -16.41 -23.88 6.47
C VAL A 10 -15.12 -23.37 7.09
N VAL A 11 -14.67 -24.03 8.16
CA VAL A 11 -13.43 -23.66 8.85
C VAL A 11 -12.24 -24.10 8.01
N LEU A 12 -11.31 -23.17 7.78
CA LEU A 12 -10.07 -23.44 7.03
C LEU A 12 -8.90 -23.78 7.97
N ASP A 13 -8.70 -22.99 9.04
CA ASP A 13 -7.57 -23.14 9.96
C ASP A 13 -7.85 -22.48 11.32
N PHE A 14 -7.12 -22.90 12.35
CA PHE A 14 -7.11 -22.29 13.69
C PHE A 14 -5.71 -21.75 14.01
N ASN A 15 -5.46 -20.50 13.60
CA ASN A 15 -4.18 -19.83 13.83
C ASN A 15 -4.37 -18.54 14.65
N HIS A 16 -3.76 -18.50 15.83
CA HIS A 16 -3.81 -17.37 16.76
C HIS A 16 -2.88 -16.22 16.38
N GLU A 17 -1.94 -16.45 15.45
CA GLU A 17 -0.99 -15.46 14.93
C GLU A 17 -1.28 -15.11 13.46
N ALA A 18 -2.53 -15.31 13.00
CA ALA A 18 -2.91 -14.99 11.63
C ALA A 18 -2.62 -13.52 11.29
N GLN A 19 -1.73 -13.29 10.32
CA GLN A 19 -1.40 -11.95 9.85
C GLN A 19 -2.38 -11.51 8.77
N ILE A 20 -3.33 -10.65 9.15
CA ILE A 20 -4.27 -10.02 8.22
C ILE A 20 -3.74 -8.62 7.89
N LEU A 21 -3.20 -8.47 6.69
CA LEU A 21 -2.61 -7.21 6.24
C LEU A 21 -3.65 -6.33 5.54
N LEU A 22 -3.72 -5.06 5.93
CA LEU A 22 -4.49 -4.04 5.21
C LEU A 22 -3.59 -3.37 4.17
N LYS A 23 -4.06 -3.30 2.93
CA LYS A 23 -3.36 -2.55 1.88
C LYS A 23 -3.49 -1.04 2.14
N VAL A 24 -2.37 -0.34 2.17
CA VAL A 24 -2.30 1.14 2.24
C VAL A 24 -1.82 1.66 0.88
N GLU A 25 -2.60 2.55 0.25
CA GLU A 25 -2.43 2.85 -1.18
C GLU A 25 -1.67 4.13 -1.53
N ASN A 26 -1.62 5.15 -0.66
CA ASN A 26 -0.95 6.41 -0.99
C ASN A 26 0.08 6.77 0.07
N ILE A 27 1.35 6.77 -0.34
CA ILE A 27 2.51 7.09 0.51
C ILE A 27 3.08 8.49 0.24
N GLY A 28 2.67 9.17 -0.85
CA GLY A 28 3.16 10.51 -1.15
C GLY A 28 2.61 11.11 -2.44
N ILE A 29 2.98 12.35 -2.71
CA ILE A 29 2.64 13.12 -3.92
C ILE A 29 3.93 13.52 -4.63
N ALA A 30 4.01 13.28 -5.95
CA ALA A 30 5.12 13.76 -6.75
C ALA A 30 5.05 15.28 -6.92
N VAL A 31 6.16 15.97 -6.64
CA VAL A 31 6.34 17.41 -6.75
C VAL A 31 7.52 17.63 -7.68
N LEU A 32 7.32 18.32 -8.81
CA LEU A 32 8.36 18.61 -9.82
C LEU A 32 8.94 17.35 -10.52
N PRO A 33 8.23 16.78 -11.50
CA PRO A 33 8.84 15.81 -12.41
C PRO A 33 9.83 16.50 -13.36
N ASP A 34 11.10 16.14 -13.28
CA ASP A 34 12.13 16.48 -14.26
C ASP A 34 12.47 15.24 -15.10
N GLY A 35 11.76 15.08 -16.21
CA GLY A 35 11.94 13.94 -17.12
C GLY A 35 11.67 12.59 -16.45
N LYS A 36 12.74 11.85 -16.12
CA LYS A 36 12.69 10.48 -15.55
C LYS A 36 12.66 10.46 -14.02
N THR A 37 12.88 11.60 -13.38
CA THR A 37 12.98 11.74 -11.92
C THR A 37 11.92 12.69 -11.40
N ALA A 38 11.46 12.47 -10.16
CA ALA A 38 10.53 13.37 -9.50
C ALA A 38 10.83 13.41 -8.01
N HIS A 39 10.72 14.58 -7.38
CA HIS A 39 10.74 14.64 -5.93
C HIS A 39 9.38 14.17 -5.39
N ILE A 40 9.38 13.46 -4.26
CA ILE A 40 8.14 12.95 -3.65
C ILE A 40 7.99 13.57 -2.28
N LYS A 41 6.85 14.23 -2.04
CA LYS A 41 6.46 14.69 -0.72
C LYS A 41 5.69 13.58 -0.02
N PHE A 42 6.31 12.97 0.98
CA PHE A 42 5.70 11.94 1.82
C PHE A 42 4.84 12.55 2.93
N ALA A 43 3.93 11.75 3.48
CA ALA A 43 3.22 12.11 4.70
C ALA A 43 4.19 12.18 5.90
N PRO A 44 3.96 13.07 6.89
CA PRO A 44 4.91 13.30 7.99
C PRO A 44 5.25 12.04 8.81
N GLU A 45 4.35 11.06 8.86
CA GLU A 45 4.50 9.84 9.64
C GLU A 45 5.42 8.81 8.97
N ILE A 46 5.79 9.05 7.70
CA ILE A 46 6.58 8.12 6.90
C ILE A 46 8.07 8.36 7.12
N LYS A 47 8.75 7.32 7.62
CA LYS A 47 10.21 7.31 7.79
C LYS A 47 10.90 7.01 6.45
N ILE A 48 11.32 8.06 5.73
CA ILE A 48 11.88 7.99 4.37
C ILE A 48 13.13 7.10 4.32
N ASP A 49 13.99 7.13 5.34
CA ASP A 49 15.20 6.30 5.40
C ASP A 49 14.93 4.80 5.26
N LYS A 50 13.75 4.34 5.71
CA LYS A 50 13.32 2.94 5.58
C LYS A 50 12.76 2.60 4.19
N LEU A 51 12.49 3.62 3.38
CA LEU A 51 11.92 3.50 2.05
C LEU A 51 12.93 3.66 0.93
N ILE A 52 14.17 4.06 1.24
CA ILE A 52 15.23 4.12 0.23
C ILE A 52 15.40 2.74 -0.41
N GLY A 53 15.30 2.72 -1.74
CA GLY A 53 15.37 1.52 -2.54
C GLY A 53 14.08 0.67 -2.62
N VAL A 54 12.99 1.09 -1.97
CA VAL A 54 11.69 0.43 -2.10
C VAL A 54 11.12 0.68 -3.51
N PRO A 55 10.55 -0.36 -4.17
CA PRO A 55 9.83 -0.19 -5.42
C PRO A 55 8.54 0.58 -5.18
N ILE A 56 8.29 1.58 -6.03
CA ILE A 56 7.07 2.38 -6.00
C ILE A 56 6.37 2.36 -7.36
N GLN A 57 5.08 2.64 -7.36
CA GLN A 57 4.29 2.75 -8.57
C GLN A 57 3.36 3.96 -8.49
N THR A 58 3.32 4.76 -9.55
CA THR A 58 2.34 5.83 -9.66
C THR A 58 0.94 5.25 -9.96
N LYS A 59 -0.12 6.03 -9.72
CA LYS A 59 -1.48 5.64 -10.11
C LYS A 59 -1.64 5.37 -11.60
N SER A 60 -0.81 5.99 -12.44
CA SER A 60 -0.75 5.73 -13.89
C SER A 60 -0.01 4.45 -14.28
N GLY A 61 0.54 3.72 -13.30
CA GLY A 61 1.22 2.44 -13.53
C GLY A 61 2.74 2.54 -13.75
N ASN A 62 3.32 3.74 -13.70
CA ASN A 62 4.76 3.91 -13.90
C ASN A 62 5.52 3.39 -12.68
N ARG A 63 6.46 2.48 -12.91
CA ARG A 63 7.30 1.91 -11.87
C ARG A 63 8.54 2.76 -11.64
N GLY A 64 8.96 2.86 -10.39
CA GLY A 64 10.15 3.56 -9.97
C GLY A 64 10.73 2.99 -8.69
N LYS A 65 11.76 3.66 -8.20
CA LYS A 65 12.46 3.32 -6.96
C LYS A 65 12.79 4.63 -6.24
N ILE A 66 12.73 4.61 -4.91
CA ILE A 66 13.07 5.79 -4.10
C ILE A 66 14.60 5.87 -3.96
N TYR A 67 15.15 7.05 -4.18
CA TYR A 67 16.56 7.40 -4.01
C TYR A 67 16.67 8.64 -3.11
N GLU A 68 17.87 8.89 -2.58
CA GLU A 68 18.23 10.13 -1.89
C GLU A 68 18.54 11.25 -2.90
#